data_AF-A0A8T4G426-F1
#
_entry.id   AF-A0A8T4G426-F1
#
_cell.length_a   1.000
_cell.length_b   1.000
_cell.length_c   1.000
_cell.angle_alpha   90.00
_cell.angle_beta   90.00
_cell.angle_gamma   90.00
#
_symmetry.space_group_name_H-M   'P 1'
#
loop_
_entity.id
_entity.type
_entity.pdbx_description
1 polymer ?
#
loop_
_entity_poly.entity_id
_entity_poly.type
_entity_poly.pdbx_seq_one_letter_code
_entity_poly.pdbx_strand_id
1 'polypeptide(L)'
;MFEKLIVISFIGAMVWYIVELLLWPWKHSQNRIRELEKAISNVKKGGLRAKLMVWLNAPKLRGNIQLYQKLLEVELEAEKRKYEIYSSLRRDKHV
;
A
#
# COMPACT_ATOMS: atom_id res chain seq x y z
N MET A 1 21.82 13.79 37.04
CA MET A 1 22.53 13.76 35.73
C MET A 1 22.00 12.67 34.82
N PHE A 2 21.74 11.46 35.34
CA PHE A 2 21.24 10.29 34.59
C PHE A 2 19.87 10.51 33.91
N GLU A 3 18.91 11.14 34.59
CA GLU A 3 17.56 11.38 34.03
C GLU A 3 17.58 12.23 32.76
N LYS A 4 18.48 13.23 32.68
CA LYS A 4 18.59 14.10 31.50
C LYS A 4 19.10 13.32 30.26
N LEU A 5 19.97 12.34 30.45
CA LEU A 5 20.45 11.46 29.36
C LEU A 5 19.35 10.49 28.89
N ILE A 6 18.54 9.97 29.80
CA ILE A 6 17.40 9.10 29.46
C ILE A 6 16.35 9.88 28.67
N VAL A 7 16.03 11.11 29.09
CA VAL A 7 15.04 11.96 28.40
C VAL A 7 15.49 12.30 26.97
N ILE A 8 16.78 12.62 26.75
CA ILE A 8 17.31 12.91 25.41
C ILE A 8 17.24 11.67 24.51
N SER A 9 17.60 10.49 25.03
CA SER A 9 17.51 9.22 24.31
C SER A 9 16.06 8.89 23.92
N PHE A 10 15.11 9.10 24.84
CA PHE A 10 13.69 8.86 24.60
C PHE A 10 13.11 9.79 23.53
N ILE A 11 13.48 11.07 23.56
CA ILE A 11 13.08 12.05 22.54
C ILE A 11 13.64 11.65 21.18
N GLY A 12 14.90 11.23 21.11
CA GLY A 12 15.50 10.73 19.87
C GLY A 12 14.75 9.53 19.28
N ALA A 13 14.39 8.55 20.13
CA ALA A 13 13.62 7.39 19.72
C ALA A 13 12.20 7.75 19.26
N MET A 14 11.52 8.69 19.94
CA MET A 14 10.21 9.18 19.51
C MET A 14 10.26 9.87 18.15
N VAL A 15 11.25 10.74 17.92
CA VAL A 15 11.40 11.43 16.64
C VAL A 15 11.65 10.43 15.51
N TRP A 16 12.52 9.44 15.74
CA TRP A 16 12.75 8.37 14.78
C TRP A 16 11.47 7.60 14.45
N TYR A 17 10.73 7.19 15.48
CA TYR A 17 9.47 6.47 15.32
C TYR A 17 8.42 7.28 14.54
N ILE A 18 8.30 8.58 14.81
CA ILE A 18 7.39 9.48 14.09
C ILE A 18 7.81 9.65 12.62
N VAL A 19 9.11 9.78 12.34
CA VAL A 19 9.62 9.85 10.96
C VAL A 19 9.33 8.55 10.21
N GLU A 20 9.53 7.41 10.86
CA GLU A 20 9.23 6.10 10.30
C GLU A 20 7.73 5.97 9.98
N LEU A 21 6.86 6.38 10.90
CA LEU A 21 5.40 6.44 10.72
C LEU A 21 4.94 7.34 9.58
N LEU A 22 5.68 8.40 9.27
CA LEU A 22 5.34 9.32 8.17
C LEU A 22 5.83 8.84 6.81
N LEU A 23 6.92 8.07 6.77
CA LEU A 23 7.50 7.53 5.53
C LEU A 23 6.90 6.17 5.13
N TRP A 24 6.47 5.38 6.11
CA TRP A 24 5.88 4.05 5.90
C TRP A 24 4.61 4.04 5.04
N PRO A 25 3.62 4.95 5.22
CA PRO A 25 2.34 4.90 4.50
C PRO A 25 2.54 5.07 3.00
N TRP A 26 3.45 5.96 2.61
CA TRP A 26 3.80 6.22 1.21
C TRP A 26 4.47 5.01 0.55
N LYS A 27 5.49 4.45 1.20
CA LYS A 27 6.21 3.27 0.69
C LYS A 27 5.32 2.03 0.65
N HIS A 28 4.43 1.88 1.64
CA HIS A 28 3.44 0.82 1.67
C HIS A 28 2.45 0.95 0.50
N SER A 29 1.93 2.16 0.26
CA SER A 29 1.01 2.42 -0.84
C SER A 29 1.67 2.16 -2.21
N GLN A 30 2.93 2.55 -2.41
CA GLN A 30 3.68 2.20 -3.64
C GLN A 30 3.83 0.70 -3.85
N ASN A 31 4.20 -0.04 -2.80
CA ASN A 31 4.34 -1.49 -2.88
C ASN A 31 2.99 -2.14 -3.21
N ARG A 32 1.91 -1.65 -2.58
CA ARG A 32 0.54 -2.12 -2.82
C ARG A 32 0.10 -1.87 -4.27
N ILE A 33 0.39 -0.70 -4.82
CA ILE A 33 0.14 -0.37 -6.24
C ILE A 33 0.86 -1.36 -7.16
N ARG A 34 2.15 -1.62 -6.91
CA ARG A 34 2.95 -2.56 -7.72
C ARG A 34 2.42 -4.00 -7.63
N GLU A 35 1.97 -4.43 -6.45
CA GLU A 35 1.34 -5.74 -6.25
C GLU A 35 0.02 -5.85 -7.03
N LEU A 36 -0.84 -4.83 -6.95
CA LEU A 36 -2.11 -4.79 -7.67
C LEU A 36 -1.90 -4.78 -9.18
N GLU A 37 -0.94 -4.01 -9.70
CA GLU A 37 -0.59 -4.02 -11.13
C GLU A 37 -0.10 -5.39 -11.60
N LYS A 38 0.72 -6.07 -10.79
CA LYS A 38 1.18 -7.44 -11.07
C LYS A 38 0.03 -8.43 -11.03
N ALA A 39 -0.88 -8.30 -10.07
CA ALA A 39 -2.08 -9.13 -9.96
C ALA A 39 -2.99 -8.95 -11.19
N ILE A 40 -3.26 -7.71 -11.60
CA ILE A 40 -4.05 -7.39 -12.80
C ILE A 40 -3.40 -7.97 -14.04
N SER A 41 -2.08 -7.81 -14.21
CA SER A 41 -1.34 -8.38 -15.35
C SER A 41 -1.47 -9.91 -15.41
N ASN A 42 -1.38 -10.59 -14.26
CA ASN A 42 -1.54 -12.04 -14.18
C ASN A 42 -2.98 -12.48 -14.47
N VAL A 43 -3.97 -11.73 -14.01
CA VAL A 43 -5.39 -12.00 -14.28
C VAL A 43 -5.71 -11.79 -15.75
N LYS A 44 -5.17 -10.73 -16.37
CA LYS A 44 -5.34 -10.38 -17.79
C LYS A 44 -4.72 -11.41 -18.74
N LYS A 45 -3.60 -12.03 -18.33
CA LYS A 45 -2.99 -13.18 -19.05
C LYS A 45 -3.87 -14.44 -19.01
N GLY A 46 -4.82 -14.50 -18.07
CA GLY A 46 -5.80 -15.59 -17.98
C GLY A 46 -5.18 -16.94 -17.58
N GLY A 47 -5.90 -18.01 -17.93
CA GLY A 47 -5.47 -19.39 -17.68
C GLY A 47 -5.67 -19.87 -16.24
N LEU A 48 -4.99 -20.99 -15.91
CA LEU A 48 -5.15 -21.69 -14.63
C LEU A 48 -4.73 -20.82 -13.44
N ARG A 49 -3.66 -20.02 -13.59
CA ARG A 49 -3.18 -19.11 -12.54
C ARG A 49 -4.17 -18.01 -12.19
N ALA A 50 -4.80 -17.39 -13.19
CA ALA A 50 -5.83 -16.38 -12.95
C ALA A 50 -7.05 -16.98 -12.24
N LYS A 51 -7.49 -18.18 -12.67
CA LYS A 51 -8.57 -18.92 -12.00
C LYS A 51 -8.22 -19.24 -10.55
N LEU A 52 -7.01 -19.74 -10.28
CA LEU A 52 -6.52 -20.01 -8.92
C LEU A 52 -6.47 -18.76 -8.05
N MET A 53 -5.97 -17.64 -8.56
CA MET A 53 -5.95 -16.38 -7.81
C MET A 53 -7.36 -15.92 -7.42
N VAL A 54 -8.30 -15.96 -8.36
CA VAL A 54 -9.72 -15.67 -8.05
C VAL A 54 -10.24 -16.65 -7.01
N TRP A 55 -9.91 -17.94 -7.15
CA TRP A 55 -10.40 -18.99 -6.26
C TRP A 55 -9.94 -18.85 -4.81
N LEU A 56 -8.69 -18.41 -4.62
CA LEU A 56 -8.04 -18.20 -3.32
C LEU A 56 -8.41 -16.84 -2.69
N ASN A 57 -8.34 -15.77 -3.48
CA ASN A 57 -8.46 -14.41 -2.93
C ASN A 57 -9.90 -13.88 -2.94
N ALA A 58 -10.74 -14.35 -3.86
CA ALA A 58 -12.10 -13.89 -4.02
C ALA A 58 -13.06 -15.06 -4.32
N PRO A 59 -13.32 -15.95 -3.35
CA PRO A 59 -14.13 -17.13 -3.56
C PRO A 59 -15.56 -16.82 -4.05
N LYS A 60 -16.09 -15.63 -3.69
CA LYS A 60 -17.39 -15.13 -4.17
C LYS A 60 -17.41 -14.78 -5.66
N LEU A 61 -16.25 -14.59 -6.29
CA LEU A 61 -16.09 -14.24 -7.70
C LEU A 61 -15.61 -15.42 -8.55
N ARG A 62 -15.63 -16.64 -7.99
CA ARG A 62 -15.27 -17.87 -8.72
C ARG A 62 -16.12 -18.01 -9.98
N GLY A 63 -15.44 -18.13 -11.12
CA GLY A 63 -16.10 -18.22 -12.44
C GLY A 63 -16.26 -16.87 -13.16
N ASN A 64 -16.14 -15.73 -12.47
CA ASN A 64 -16.21 -14.41 -13.08
C ASN A 64 -14.88 -13.65 -12.94
N ILE A 65 -13.92 -14.03 -13.77
CA ILE A 65 -12.57 -13.46 -13.79
C ILE A 65 -12.59 -11.97 -14.19
N GLN A 66 -13.50 -11.58 -15.10
CA GLN A 66 -13.66 -10.18 -15.50
C GLN A 66 -14.10 -9.30 -14.34
N LEU A 67 -15.03 -9.78 -13.51
CA LEU A 67 -15.48 -9.05 -12.33
C LEU A 67 -14.37 -8.93 -11.28
N TYR A 68 -13.56 -9.97 -11.09
CA TYR A 68 -12.37 -9.91 -10.24
C TYR A 68 -11.31 -8.94 -10.78
N GLN A 69 -11.09 -8.91 -12.10
CA GLN A 69 -10.18 -7.94 -12.72
C GLN A 69 -10.66 -6.51 -12.46
N LYS A 70 -11.95 -6.23 -12.67
CA LYS A 70 -12.54 -4.92 -12.41
C LYS A 70 -12.43 -4.51 -10.94
N LEU A 71 -12.57 -5.47 -10.02
CA LEU A 71 -12.36 -5.21 -8.59
C LEU A 71 -10.92 -4.78 -8.29
N LEU A 72 -9.92 -5.48 -8.85
CA LEU A 72 -8.51 -5.11 -8.71
C LEU A 72 -8.21 -3.73 -9.32
N GLU A 73 -8.85 -3.38 -10.44
CA GLU A 73 -8.71 -2.06 -11.06
C GLU A 73 -9.27 -0.94 -10.17
N VAL A 74 -10.43 -1.15 -9.54
CA VAL A 74 -11.01 -0.21 -8.57
C VAL A 74 -10.10 -0.06 -7.34
N GLU A 75 -9.55 -1.17 -6.82
CA GLU A 75 -8.60 -1.13 -5.70
C GLU A 75 -7.32 -0.38 -6.07
N LEU A 76 -6.80 -0.59 -7.29
CA LEU A 76 -5.63 0.11 -7.79
C LEU A 76 -5.87 1.61 -7.87
N GLU A 77 -7.03 2.03 -8.37
CA GLU A 77 -7.38 3.44 -8.48
C GLU A 77 -7.51 4.10 -7.10
N ALA A 78 -8.17 3.42 -6.15
CA ALA A 78 -8.28 3.90 -4.77
C ALA A 78 -6.91 4.05 -4.10
N GLU A 79 -6.00 3.10 -4.32
CA GLU A 79 -4.66 3.14 -3.74
C GLU A 79 -3.78 4.21 -4.40
N LYS A 80 -3.92 4.44 -5.71
CA LYS A 80 -3.28 5.58 -6.42
C LYS A 80 -3.74 6.92 -5.86
N ARG A 81 -5.03 7.10 -5.60
CA ARG A 81 -5.54 8.33 -4.93
C ARG A 81 -4.97 8.50 -3.53
N LYS A 82 -4.87 7.43 -2.73
CA LYS A 82 -4.22 7.51 -1.41
C LYS A 82 -2.75 7.92 -1.54
N TYR A 83 -2.04 7.34 -2.48
CA TYR A 83 -0.65 7.70 -2.76
C TYR A 83 -0.51 9.19 -3.15
N GLU A 84 -1.41 9.71 -3.99
CA GLU A 84 -1.47 11.13 -4.34
C GLU A 84 -1.66 12.02 -3.11
N ILE A 85 -2.60 11.66 -2.22
CA ILE A 85 -2.84 12.36 -0.95
C ILE A 85 -1.58 12.33 -0.06
N TYR A 86 -0.95 11.16 0.12
CA TYR A 86 0.29 11.07 0.90
C TYR A 86 1.43 11.87 0.27
N SER A 87 1.51 11.90 -1.07
CA SER A 87 2.54 12.64 -1.79
C SER A 87 2.34 14.16 -1.75
N SER A 88 1.09 14.63 -1.71
CA SER A 88 0.75 16.06 -1.57
C SER A 88 0.98 16.55 -0.14
N LEU A 89 0.56 15.79 0.88
CA LEU A 89 0.87 16.07 2.29
C LEU A 89 2.38 16.18 2.57
N ARG A 90 3.22 15.52 1.77
CA ARG A 90 4.68 15.63 1.85
C ARG A 90 5.22 16.87 1.12
N ARG A 91 4.60 17.28 0.00
CA ARG A 91 5.03 18.45 -0.78
C ARG A 91 4.60 19.78 -0.17
N ASP A 92 3.46 19.83 0.51
CA ASP A 92 2.96 21.03 1.20
C ASP A 92 3.77 21.43 2.46
N LYS A 93 4.82 20.68 2.82
CA LYS A 93 5.81 21.11 3.84
C LYS A 93 6.98 21.92 3.27
N HIS A 94 6.97 22.25 1.98
CA HIS A 94 8.04 23.00 1.29
C HIS A 94 7.62 24.36 0.72
N VAL A 95 6.50 24.94 1.20
CA VAL A 95 6.09 26.32 0.89
C VAL A 95 6.05 27.14 2.17
#